data_AF-A0A4S2N436-F1
#
_entry.id   AF-A0A4S2N436-F1
#
_cell.length_a   1.000
_cell.length_b   1.000
_cell.length_c   1.000
_cell.angle_alpha   90.00
_cell.angle_beta   90.00
_cell.angle_gamma   90.00
#
_symmetry.space_group_name_H-M   'P 1'
#
loop_
_entity.id
_entity.type
_entity.pdbx_description
1 polymer ?
#
loop_
_entity_poly.entity_id
_entity_poly.type
_entity_poly.pdbx_seq_one_letter_code
_entity_poly.pdbx_strand_id
1 'polypeptide(L)'
;MFARSAPSLLRASRRAPRSLVLRRTVIAAPRPGQPILERRPDRDLPDLGAPRRKFLISLPFFFLAVGASAAAIFNYQKSSSSVVSSTLYSLRVNDEARAILGDEIQYASKFPWISGELNQFGGCIDIRYRVKGRKCEGTVHFRSTRKERRGFFHTEVWELELDDGRRLNLLENTAGPIFEDEE
;
A
#
# COMPACT_ATOMS: atom_id res chain seq x y z
N MET A 1 -47.37 4.04 -55.00
CA MET A 1 -47.27 5.15 -54.02
C MET A 1 -46.39 4.66 -52.87
N PHE A 2 -45.07 4.86 -52.95
CA PHE A 2 -44.12 4.37 -51.95
C PHE A 2 -43.40 5.57 -51.32
N ALA A 3 -43.75 5.88 -50.07
CA ALA A 3 -43.09 6.92 -49.28
C ALA A 3 -41.79 6.35 -48.70
N ARG A 4 -40.66 6.93 -49.12
CA ARG A 4 -39.34 6.64 -48.56
C ARG A 4 -39.16 7.44 -47.26
N SER A 5 -39.05 6.74 -46.14
CA SER A 5 -38.63 7.32 -44.86
C SER A 5 -37.11 7.49 -44.87
N ALA A 6 -36.62 8.69 -44.58
CA ALA A 6 -35.20 9.02 -44.53
C ALA A 6 -34.59 8.65 -43.17
N PRO A 7 -33.35 8.10 -43.12
CA PRO A 7 -32.69 7.83 -41.85
C PRO A 7 -32.16 9.12 -41.23
N SER A 8 -32.49 9.36 -39.96
CA SER A 8 -31.95 10.45 -39.16
C SER A 8 -30.47 10.22 -38.89
N LEU A 9 -29.62 11.14 -39.34
CA LEU A 9 -28.19 11.13 -39.03
C LEU A 9 -28.00 11.53 -37.55
N LEU A 10 -27.70 10.55 -36.70
CA LEU A 10 -27.20 10.76 -35.36
C LEU A 10 -25.90 11.57 -35.45
N ARG A 11 -25.97 12.83 -35.01
CA ARG A 11 -24.85 13.76 -34.96
C ARG A 11 -23.86 13.29 -33.91
N ALA A 12 -22.82 12.57 -34.34
CA ALA A 12 -21.69 12.24 -33.51
C ALA A 12 -21.08 13.54 -32.94
N SER A 13 -21.26 13.75 -31.64
CA SER A 13 -20.57 14.78 -30.87
C SER A 13 -19.08 14.49 -30.95
N ARG A 14 -18.39 15.10 -31.93
CA ARG A 14 -16.93 15.16 -31.96
C ARG A 14 -16.48 15.90 -30.70
N ARG A 15 -16.03 15.16 -29.68
CA ARG A 15 -15.21 15.75 -28.62
C ARG A 15 -14.01 16.38 -29.31
N ALA A 16 -13.95 17.71 -29.27
CA ALA A 16 -12.82 18.45 -29.77
C ALA A 16 -11.54 17.85 -29.14
N PRO A 17 -10.49 17.60 -29.93
CA PRO A 17 -9.21 17.24 -29.34
C PRO A 17 -8.86 18.36 -28.38
N ARG A 18 -8.64 18.02 -27.10
CA ARG A 18 -8.02 18.96 -26.15
C ARG A 18 -6.73 19.38 -26.82
N SER A 19 -6.69 20.61 -27.33
CA SER A 19 -5.45 21.18 -27.81
C SER A 19 -4.52 21.16 -26.61
N LEU A 20 -3.55 20.26 -26.63
CA LEU A 20 -2.33 20.48 -25.90
C LEU A 20 -1.80 21.76 -26.50
N VAL A 21 -2.11 22.89 -25.85
CA VAL A 21 -1.46 24.16 -26.12
C VAL A 21 -0.01 23.89 -25.83
N LEU A 22 0.71 23.47 -26.87
CA LEU A 22 2.15 23.45 -26.87
C LEU A 22 2.49 24.93 -26.70
N ARG A 23 2.70 25.34 -25.44
CA ARG A 23 3.27 26.63 -25.13
C ARG A 23 4.69 26.56 -25.65
N ARG A 24 4.85 26.68 -26.97
CA ARG A 24 6.08 27.19 -27.56
C ARG A 24 6.29 28.47 -26.80
N THR A 25 7.29 28.49 -25.94
CA THR A 25 7.75 29.73 -25.34
C THR A 25 8.19 30.58 -26.50
N VAL A 26 7.30 31.43 -27.02
CA VAL A 26 7.63 32.46 -27.98
C VAL A 26 8.43 33.48 -27.18
N ILE A 27 9.67 33.13 -26.90
CA ILE A 27 10.66 34.04 -26.38
C ILE A 27 10.90 35.00 -27.53
N ALA A 28 10.52 36.27 -27.34
CA ALA A 28 10.74 37.30 -28.34
C ALA A 28 12.21 37.26 -28.77
N ALA A 29 12.46 37.47 -30.08
CA ALA A 29 13.83 37.54 -30.58
C ALA A 29 14.63 38.54 -29.73
N PRO A 30 15.79 38.15 -29.18
CA PRO A 30 16.56 39.02 -28.31
C PRO A 30 16.90 40.32 -29.05
N ARG A 31 16.69 41.45 -28.38
CA ARG A 31 16.95 42.78 -28.93
C ARG A 31 18.47 43.05 -28.98
N PRO A 32 18.96 43.92 -29.89
CA PRO A 32 20.36 44.34 -29.88
C PRO A 32 20.73 44.92 -28.50
N GLY A 33 21.86 44.49 -27.93
CA GLY A 33 22.28 44.82 -26.56
C GLY A 33 21.84 43.82 -25.48
N GLN A 34 21.15 42.73 -25.83
CA GLN A 34 20.85 41.66 -24.88
C GLN A 34 22.00 40.64 -24.77
N PRO A 35 22.29 40.12 -23.56
CA PRO A 35 23.49 39.32 -23.23
C PRO A 35 23.50 37.90 -23.82
N ILE A 36 22.52 37.58 -24.67
CA ILE A 36 22.41 36.31 -25.40
C ILE A 36 23.02 36.43 -26.79
N LEU A 37 22.97 37.62 -27.40
CA LEU A 37 23.51 37.88 -28.75
C LEU A 37 24.97 38.35 -28.70
N GLU A 38 25.37 38.98 -27.60
CA GLU A 38 26.73 39.50 -27.41
C GLU A 38 27.58 38.46 -26.66
N ARG A 39 28.47 37.77 -27.38
CA ARG A 39 29.53 36.95 -26.77
C ARG A 39 30.56 37.88 -26.13
N ARG A 40 30.26 38.41 -24.94
CA ARG A 40 31.25 39.16 -24.15
C ARG A 40 32.19 38.17 -23.45
N PRO A 41 33.52 38.25 -23.71
CA PRO A 41 34.50 37.43 -23.02
C PRO A 41 34.65 37.81 -21.53
N ASP A 42 34.28 39.03 -21.17
CA ASP A 42 34.44 39.58 -19.80
C ASP A 42 33.22 39.34 -18.89
N ARG A 43 32.44 38.29 -19.15
CA ARG A 43 31.32 37.90 -18.30
C ARG A 43 31.76 36.80 -17.35
N ASP A 44 31.77 37.12 -16.06
CA ASP A 44 31.99 36.11 -15.03
C ASP A 44 31.02 34.95 -15.18
N LEU A 45 31.54 33.73 -15.09
CA LEU A 45 30.71 32.53 -15.14
C LEU A 45 29.71 32.58 -13.97
N PRO A 46 28.46 32.10 -14.17
CA PRO A 46 27.51 31.98 -13.07
C PRO A 46 28.16 31.23 -11.91
N ASP A 47 28.15 31.84 -10.73
CA ASP A 47 28.83 31.28 -9.56
C ASP A 47 28.20 29.91 -9.19
N LEU A 48 28.96 28.85 -9.41
CA LEU A 48 28.55 27.46 -9.16
C LEU A 48 28.48 27.13 -7.67
N GLY A 49 28.84 28.07 -6.77
CA GLY A 49 28.89 27.85 -5.32
C GLY A 49 27.53 27.81 -4.62
N ALA A 50 26.50 28.46 -5.17
CA ALA A 50 25.19 28.62 -4.51
C ALA A 50 24.23 27.38 -4.48
N PRO A 51 24.20 26.45 -5.46
CA PRO A 51 23.21 25.36 -5.49
C PRO A 51 23.50 24.20 -4.53
N ARG A 52 24.77 23.97 -4.14
CA ARG A 52 25.17 22.79 -3.36
C ARG A 52 24.51 22.76 -1.97
N ARG A 53 24.43 23.91 -1.29
CA ARG A 53 23.83 24.01 0.05
C ARG A 53 22.31 23.76 0.00
N LYS A 54 21.62 24.27 -1.02
CA LYS A 54 20.17 24.05 -1.21
C LYS A 54 19.86 22.57 -1.48
N PHE A 55 20.67 21.92 -2.32
CA PHE A 55 20.53 20.49 -2.58
C PHE A 55 20.74 19.64 -1.32
N LEU A 56 21.79 19.93 -0.54
CA LEU A 56 22.07 19.23 0.72
C LEU A 56 20.94 19.38 1.74
N ILE A 57 20.31 20.56 1.83
CA ILE A 57 19.16 20.79 2.72
C ILE A 57 17.91 20.02 2.23
N SER A 58 17.73 19.85 0.92
CA SER A 58 16.60 19.10 0.36
C SER A 58 16.75 17.57 0.43
N LEU A 59 17.99 17.08 0.54
CA LEU A 59 18.32 15.66 0.60
C LEU A 59 17.58 14.87 1.70
N PRO A 60 17.50 15.35 2.97
CA PRO A 60 16.75 14.64 4.01
C PRO A 60 15.25 14.56 3.68
N PHE A 61 14.65 15.60 3.12
CA PHE A 61 13.24 15.57 2.70
C PHE A 61 13.01 14.55 1.58
N PHE A 62 13.95 14.46 0.64
CA PHE A 62 13.90 13.44 -0.41
C PHE A 62 13.94 12.03 0.17
N PHE A 63 14.92 11.72 1.04
CA PHE A 63 15.01 10.41 1.67
C PHE A 63 13.82 10.11 2.58
N LEU A 64 13.27 11.11 3.27
CA LEU A 64 12.06 10.97 4.07
C LEU A 64 10.86 10.61 3.17
N ALA A 65 10.66 11.31 2.06
CA ALA A 65 9.58 11.05 1.13
C ALA A 65 9.70 9.67 0.46
N VAL A 66 10.92 9.30 0.03
CA VAL A 66 11.21 7.98 -0.55
C VAL A 66 11.03 6.87 0.48
N GLY A 67 11.57 7.06 1.69
CA GLY A 67 11.46 6.09 2.79
C GLY A 67 10.02 5.87 3.23
N ALA A 68 9.25 6.95 3.39
CA ALA A 68 7.82 6.87 3.71
C ALA A 68 7.04 6.15 2.60
N SER A 69 7.34 6.46 1.33
CA SER A 69 6.71 5.83 0.18
C SER A 69 7.04 4.33 0.11
N ALA A 70 8.31 3.96 0.31
CA ALA A 70 8.75 2.56 0.34
C ALA A 70 8.06 1.79 1.48
N ALA A 71 8.02 2.36 2.69
CA ALA A 71 7.33 1.76 3.83
C ALA A 71 5.83 1.54 3.55
N ALA A 72 5.16 2.51 2.92
CA ALA A 72 3.76 2.37 2.53
C ALA A 72 3.54 1.25 1.50
N ILE A 73 4.41 1.14 0.49
CA ILE A 73 4.32 0.10 -0.54
C ILE A 73 4.55 -1.28 0.06
N PHE A 74 5.58 -1.46 0.90
CA PHE A 74 5.84 -2.74 1.55
C PHE A 74 4.72 -3.13 2.52
N ASN A 75 4.18 -2.17 3.27
CA ASN A 75 3.04 -2.43 4.13
C ASN A 75 1.80 -2.84 3.32
N TYR A 76 1.55 -2.18 2.20
CA TYR A 76 0.46 -2.56 1.29
C TYR A 76 0.62 -4.01 0.82
N GLN A 77 1.81 -4.39 0.35
CA GLN A 77 2.11 -5.79 -0.03
C GLN A 77 1.87 -6.78 1.10
N LYS A 78 2.28 -6.45 2.34
CA LYS A 78 2.00 -7.30 3.51
C LYS A 78 0.49 -7.43 3.76
N SER A 79 -0.24 -6.31 3.74
CA SER A 79 -1.70 -6.29 3.99
C SER A 79 -2.51 -7.03 2.94
N SER A 80 -2.04 -7.05 1.69
CA SER A 80 -2.68 -7.77 0.58
C SER A 80 -2.24 -9.23 0.46
N SER A 81 -1.47 -9.74 1.42
CA SER A 81 -1.03 -11.13 1.40
C SER A 81 -2.16 -12.11 1.76
N SER A 82 -2.07 -13.33 1.23
CA SER A 82 -3.02 -14.42 1.50
C SER A 82 -3.04 -14.80 2.99
N VAL A 83 -1.88 -14.80 3.65
CA VAL A 83 -1.73 -15.12 5.07
C VAL A 83 -2.54 -14.17 5.95
N VAL A 84 -2.41 -12.85 5.72
CA VAL A 84 -3.16 -11.85 6.50
C VAL A 84 -4.66 -11.96 6.24
N SER A 85 -5.06 -12.12 4.98
CA SER A 85 -6.48 -12.25 4.62
C SER A 85 -7.11 -13.54 5.19
N SER A 86 -6.36 -14.64 5.19
CA SER A 86 -6.80 -15.93 5.74
C SER A 86 -6.92 -15.87 7.27
N THR A 87 -5.92 -15.33 7.96
CA THR A 87 -5.98 -15.20 9.42
C THR A 87 -7.11 -14.27 9.88
N LEU A 88 -7.38 -13.19 9.14
CA LEU A 88 -8.53 -12.32 9.41
C LEU A 88 -9.86 -13.06 9.18
N TYR A 89 -9.94 -13.89 8.14
CA TYR A 89 -11.14 -14.69 7.88
C TYR A 89 -11.36 -15.73 8.98
N SER A 90 -10.30 -16.44 9.39
CA SER A 90 -10.36 -17.40 10.49
C SER A 90 -10.83 -16.73 11.78
N LEU A 91 -10.45 -15.47 12.02
CA LEU A 91 -10.95 -14.69 13.14
C LEU A 91 -12.45 -14.37 13.04
N ARG A 92 -12.97 -14.13 11.83
CA ARG A 92 -14.40 -13.83 11.60
C ARG A 92 -15.31 -15.01 11.86
N VAL A 93 -14.82 -16.22 11.62
CA VAL A 93 -15.60 -17.46 11.78
C VAL A 93 -15.44 -18.07 13.18
N ASN A 94 -14.44 -17.64 13.95
CA ASN A 94 -14.23 -18.13 15.31
C ASN A 94 -15.31 -17.55 16.25
N ASP A 95 -16.06 -18.44 16.92
CA ASP A 95 -17.19 -18.08 17.77
C ASP A 95 -16.79 -17.25 18.99
N GLU A 96 -15.65 -17.57 19.60
CA GLU A 96 -15.14 -16.91 20.78
C GLU A 96 -14.65 -15.49 20.47
N ALA A 97 -13.90 -15.35 19.37
CA ALA A 97 -13.49 -14.05 18.86
C ALA A 97 -14.72 -13.17 18.54
N ARG A 98 -15.75 -13.74 17.90
CA ARG A 98 -17.01 -13.05 17.62
C ARG A 98 -17.80 -12.68 18.88
N ALA A 99 -17.82 -13.54 19.90
CA ALA A 99 -18.52 -13.25 21.14
C ALA A 99 -17.99 -11.97 21.79
N ILE A 100 -16.66 -11.79 21.74
CA ILE A 100 -15.94 -10.67 22.35
C ILE A 100 -15.91 -9.44 21.43
N LEU A 101 -15.35 -9.54 20.22
CA LEU A 101 -15.22 -8.42 19.26
C LEU A 101 -16.57 -7.96 18.70
N GLY A 102 -17.56 -8.86 18.67
CA GLY A 102 -18.83 -8.68 17.99
C GLY A 102 -18.77 -9.08 16.51
N ASP A 103 -19.85 -8.77 15.81
CA ASP A 103 -19.98 -9.05 14.38
C ASP A 103 -19.15 -8.07 13.52
N GLU A 104 -19.02 -8.38 12.23
CA GLU A 104 -18.36 -7.55 11.22
C GLU A 104 -16.89 -7.20 11.53
N ILE A 105 -16.08 -8.21 11.88
CA ILE A 105 -14.66 -8.01 12.18
C ILE A 105 -13.91 -7.54 10.93
N GLN A 106 -13.37 -6.33 10.95
CA GLN A 106 -12.59 -5.71 9.88
C GLN A 106 -11.22 -5.28 10.39
N TYR A 107 -10.36 -4.79 9.50
CA TYR A 107 -9.18 -4.04 9.93
C TYR A 107 -9.61 -2.77 10.67
N ALA A 108 -8.84 -2.37 11.69
CA ALA A 108 -9.15 -1.17 12.47
C ALA A 108 -9.01 0.13 11.65
N SER A 109 -8.20 0.12 10.60
CA SER A 109 -7.98 1.27 9.71
C SER A 109 -8.10 0.86 8.24
N LYS A 110 -8.40 1.85 7.39
CA LYS A 110 -8.44 1.67 5.92
C LYS A 110 -7.09 1.27 5.33
N PHE A 111 -6.01 1.71 5.96
CA PHE A 111 -4.63 1.33 5.64
C PHE A 111 -4.04 0.59 6.85
N PRO A 112 -4.31 -0.72 6.98
CA PRO A 112 -3.86 -1.49 8.14
C PRO A 112 -2.33 -1.54 8.14
N TRP A 113 -1.73 -1.21 9.28
CA TRP A 113 -0.29 -1.37 9.47
C TRP A 113 0.00 -2.79 9.96
N ILE A 114 0.66 -3.58 9.11
CA ILE A 114 1.06 -4.95 9.41
C ILE A 114 2.50 -4.94 9.89
N SER A 115 2.68 -5.05 11.19
CA SER A 115 4.00 -5.13 11.82
C SER A 115 4.51 -6.57 11.86
N GLY A 116 5.84 -6.73 11.93
CA GLY A 116 6.49 -8.02 11.99
C GLY A 116 7.01 -8.55 10.65
N GLU A 117 7.44 -9.80 10.65
CA GLU A 117 8.06 -10.50 9.54
C GLU A 117 7.02 -11.33 8.78
N LEU A 118 6.93 -11.10 7.47
CA LEU A 118 6.14 -11.92 6.57
C LEU A 118 7.08 -12.52 5.52
N ASN A 119 7.81 -13.56 5.91
CA ASN A 119 8.81 -14.20 5.08
C ASN A 119 8.39 -15.65 4.77
N GLN A 120 7.41 -15.78 3.89
CA GLN A 120 6.91 -17.08 3.44
C GLN A 120 8.02 -17.92 2.77
N PHE A 121 8.99 -17.28 2.10
CA PHE A 121 10.10 -17.98 1.46
C PHE A 121 11.09 -18.53 2.49
N GLY A 122 11.48 -17.71 3.46
CA GLY A 122 12.32 -18.12 4.59
C GLY A 122 11.62 -19.04 5.58
N GLY A 123 10.29 -19.17 5.47
CA GLY A 123 9.51 -20.07 6.31
C GLY A 123 9.20 -19.51 7.70
N CYS A 124 9.32 -18.20 7.89
CA CYS A 124 9.02 -17.52 9.14
C CYS A 124 7.93 -16.45 8.89
N ILE A 125 6.84 -16.56 9.64
CA ILE A 125 5.75 -15.60 9.63
C ILE A 125 5.50 -15.23 11.09
N ASP A 126 5.68 -13.95 11.43
CA ASP A 126 5.35 -13.36 12.74
C ASP A 126 4.74 -12.01 12.43
N ILE A 127 3.41 -11.94 12.44
CA ILE A 127 2.67 -10.75 12.03
C ILE A 127 1.75 -10.28 13.15
N ARG A 128 1.65 -8.95 13.29
CA ARG A 128 0.70 -8.30 14.18
C ARG A 128 -0.06 -7.20 13.45
N TYR A 129 -1.38 -7.20 13.59
CA TYR A 129 -2.24 -6.19 12.97
C TYR A 129 -3.47 -5.91 13.80
N ARG A 130 -3.98 -4.68 13.71
CA ARG A 130 -5.18 -4.25 14.43
C ARG A 130 -6.46 -4.59 13.70
N VAL A 131 -7.43 -5.07 14.46
CA VAL A 131 -8.77 -5.42 14.03
C VAL A 131 -9.81 -4.68 14.85
N LYS A 132 -10.96 -4.44 14.24
CA LYS A 132 -12.11 -3.79 14.84
C LYS A 132 -13.34 -4.63 14.57
N GLY A 133 -14.06 -4.98 15.63
CA GLY A 133 -15.41 -5.50 15.54
C GLY A 133 -16.43 -4.42 15.94
N ARG A 134 -17.70 -4.82 15.98
CA ARG A 134 -18.79 -3.94 16.39
C ARG A 134 -18.70 -3.48 17.85
N LYS A 135 -18.19 -4.32 18.76
CA LYS A 135 -18.14 -4.06 20.20
C LYS A 135 -16.82 -3.41 20.62
N CYS A 136 -15.70 -3.95 20.17
CA CYS A 136 -14.37 -3.51 20.59
C CYS A 136 -13.31 -3.70 19.49
N GLU A 137 -12.13 -3.16 19.77
CA GLU A 137 -10.93 -3.27 18.94
C GLU A 137 -9.88 -4.15 19.64
N GLY A 138 -8.96 -4.68 18.85
CA GLY A 138 -7.87 -5.51 19.36
C GLY A 138 -6.74 -5.68 18.33
N THR A 139 -5.68 -6.33 18.77
CA THR A 139 -4.50 -6.66 17.96
C THR A 139 -4.40 -8.17 17.85
N VAL A 140 -4.40 -8.67 16.61
CA VAL A 140 -4.14 -10.08 16.32
C VAL A 140 -2.65 -10.28 16.24
N HIS A 141 -2.15 -11.34 16.87
CA HIS A 141 -0.79 -11.82 16.71
C HIS A 141 -0.84 -13.25 16.16
N PHE A 142 -0.20 -13.44 15.01
CA PHE A 142 -0.12 -14.73 14.35
C PHE A 142 1.33 -15.05 14.03
N ARG A 143 1.79 -16.21 14.49
CA ARG A 143 3.13 -16.72 14.27
C ARG A 143 3.08 -18.14 13.77
N SER A 144 3.76 -18.37 12.65
CA SER A 144 3.89 -19.68 12.04
C SER A 144 5.27 -19.86 11.42
N THR A 145 5.86 -21.03 11.66
CA THR A 145 7.20 -21.36 11.18
C THR A 145 7.19 -22.69 10.43
N ARG A 146 8.14 -22.89 9.51
CA ARG A 146 8.46 -24.20 8.93
C ARG A 146 9.94 -24.46 9.09
N LYS A 147 10.29 -25.67 9.53
CA LYS A 147 11.70 -26.08 9.69
C LYS A 147 12.33 -26.50 8.37
N GLU A 148 11.56 -27.10 7.47
CA GLU A 148 12.02 -27.61 6.19
C GLU A 148 11.55 -26.75 5.02
N ARG A 149 12.37 -26.65 3.96
CA ARG A 149 12.05 -25.85 2.76
C ARG A 149 10.76 -26.30 2.06
N ARG A 150 10.45 -27.61 2.12
CA ARG A 150 9.21 -28.21 1.57
C ARG A 150 8.24 -28.68 2.66
N GLY A 151 8.54 -28.41 3.93
CA GLY A 151 7.68 -28.80 5.04
C GLY A 151 6.44 -27.92 5.16
N PHE A 152 5.46 -28.42 5.92
CA PHE A 152 4.26 -27.67 6.26
C PHE A 152 4.56 -26.58 7.30
N PHE A 153 3.80 -25.49 7.20
CA PHE A 153 3.81 -24.44 8.20
C PHE A 153 3.10 -24.92 9.46
N HIS A 154 3.76 -24.75 10.60
CA HIS A 154 3.21 -25.05 11.91
C HIS A 154 2.84 -23.72 12.55
N THR A 155 1.59 -23.58 13.00
CA THR A 155 1.17 -22.39 13.73
C THR A 155 1.65 -22.54 15.17
N GLU A 156 2.49 -21.61 15.63
CA GLU A 156 3.01 -21.59 17.01
C GLU A 156 2.12 -20.71 17.90
N VAL A 157 1.69 -19.57 17.37
CA VAL A 157 0.90 -18.59 18.12
C VAL A 157 -0.23 -18.11 17.23
N TRP A 158 -1.43 -18.13 17.78
CA TRP A 158 -2.55 -17.40 17.22
C TRP A 158 -3.38 -16.83 18.37
N GLU A 159 -3.20 -15.54 18.64
CA GLU A 159 -3.82 -14.88 19.78
C GLU A 159 -4.44 -13.53 19.38
N LEU A 160 -5.46 -13.13 20.14
CA LEU A 160 -6.12 -11.83 20.05
C LEU A 160 -5.93 -11.08 21.37
N GLU A 161 -5.22 -9.96 21.32
CA GLU A 161 -5.05 -9.04 22.44
C GLU A 161 -6.06 -7.90 22.30
N LEU A 162 -6.97 -7.78 23.26
CA LEU A 162 -7.96 -6.70 23.31
C LEU A 162 -7.33 -5.42 23.86
N ASP A 163 -7.92 -4.27 23.53
CA ASP A 163 -7.48 -2.98 24.09
C ASP A 163 -7.61 -2.93 25.63
N ASP A 164 -8.47 -3.77 26.22
CA ASP A 164 -8.61 -3.96 27.67
C ASP A 164 -7.42 -4.71 28.32
N GLY A 165 -6.45 -5.20 27.52
CA GLY A 165 -5.31 -6.00 27.97
C GLY A 165 -5.59 -7.50 28.16
N ARG A 166 -6.82 -7.95 27.91
CA ARG A 166 -7.16 -9.38 27.87
C ARG A 166 -6.56 -10.02 26.62
N ARG A 167 -5.95 -11.19 26.77
CA ARG A 167 -5.42 -11.99 25.67
C ARG A 167 -6.21 -13.27 25.54
N LEU A 168 -6.59 -13.58 24.30
CA LEU A 168 -7.32 -14.78 23.96
C LEU A 168 -6.46 -15.66 23.05
N ASN A 169 -6.23 -16.91 23.44
CA ASN A 169 -5.57 -17.90 22.60
C ASN A 169 -6.60 -18.56 21.66
N LEU A 170 -6.45 -18.34 20.36
CA LEU A 170 -7.37 -18.85 19.32
C LEU A 170 -6.94 -20.22 18.76
N LEU A 171 -5.73 -20.65 19.09
CA LEU A 171 -5.14 -21.89 18.56
C LEU A 171 -5.77 -23.13 19.18
N GLU A 172 -5.99 -23.11 20.50
CA GLU A 172 -6.57 -24.23 21.27
C GLU A 172 -7.99 -24.59 20.80
N ASN A 173 -8.78 -23.58 20.39
CA ASN A 173 -10.16 -23.76 19.93
C ASN A 173 -10.26 -24.22 18.46
N THR A 174 -9.13 -24.33 17.75
CA THR A 174 -9.09 -24.83 16.36
C THR A 174 -8.76 -26.32 16.28
N ALA A 175 -8.24 -26.91 17.36
CA ALA A 175 -8.00 -28.34 17.47
C ALA A 175 -9.32 -29.11 17.63
N GLY A 176 -10.12 -29.17 16.56
CA GLY A 176 -10.98 -30.33 16.32
C GLY A 176 -10.11 -31.58 16.13
N PRO A 177 -10.65 -32.80 16.20
CA PRO A 177 -9.85 -34.03 16.09
C PRO A 177 -9.19 -34.08 14.71
N ILE A 178 -7.92 -33.70 14.66
CA ILE A 178 -7.08 -33.81 13.47
C ILE A 178 -6.56 -35.24 13.52
N PHE A 179 -7.17 -36.08 12.67
CA PHE A 179 -6.73 -37.39 12.19
C PHE A 179 -5.60 -38.05 12.98
N GLU A 180 -5.95 -39.07 13.76
CA GLU A 180 -4.99 -40.09 14.17
C GLU A 180 -4.35 -40.66 12.90
N ASP A 181 -3.03 -40.55 12.82
CA ASP A 181 -2.23 -41.16 11.78
C ASP A 181 -2.42 -42.69 11.85
N GLU A 182 -3.08 -43.30 10.86
CA GLU A 182 -2.97 -44.75 10.65
C GLU A 182 -1.58 -45.05 10.06
N GLU A 183 -0.81 -45.88 10.77
CA GLU A 183 0.49 -46.46 10.41
C GLU A 183 0.48 -47.23 9.07
#